data_AF-A0A3M1RFM7-F1
#
_entry.id   AF-A0A3M1RFM7-F1
#
_cell.length_a   1.000
_cell.length_b   1.000
_cell.length_c   1.000
_cell.angle_alpha   90.00
_cell.angle_beta   90.00
_cell.angle_gamma   90.00
#
_symmetry.space_group_name_H-M   'P 1'
#
loop_
_entity.id
_entity.type
_entity.pdbx_description
1 polymer ?
#
loop_
_entity_poly.entity_id
_entity_poly.type
_entity_poly.pdbx_seq_one_letter_code
_entity_poly.pdbx_strand_id
1 'polypeptide(L)' 'MIMEHRRRMQNSFRQQADRFESPTLTLSRRDYLQWMVETIPRSPDTLVLDVAAGTGHLSRALASTV' A
#
# COMPACT_ATOMS: atom_id res chain seq x y z
N MET A 1 23.35 1.96 -19.77
CA MET A 1 22.65 0.70 -19.41
C MET A 1 21.85 0.81 -18.10
N ILE A 2 22.46 1.12 -16.94
CA ILE A 2 21.74 1.24 -15.63
C ILE A 2 20.65 2.32 -15.63
N MET A 3 20.95 3.50 -16.21
CA MET A 3 19.98 4.61 -16.29
C MET A 3 18.74 4.26 -17.13
N GLU A 4 18.92 3.46 -18.18
CA GLU A 4 17.84 3.09 -19.10
C GLU A 4 16.92 2.02 -18.49
N HIS A 5 17.48 1.05 -17.77
CA HIS A 5 16.70 0.08 -17.00
C HIS A 5 15.89 0.76 -15.90
N ARG A 6 16.50 1.69 -15.15
CA ARG A 6 15.80 2.50 -14.13
C ARG A 6 14.64 3.30 -14.73
N ARG A 7 14.85 3.90 -15.91
CA ARG A 7 13.81 4.68 -16.60
C ARG A 7 12.66 3.79 -17.09
N ARG A 8 12.95 2.58 -17.59
CA ARG A 8 11.93 1.58 -17.95
C ARG A 8 11.09 1.18 -16.74
N MET A 9 11.74 0.85 -15.62
CA MET A 9 11.07 0.54 -14.36
C MET A 9 10.14 1.67 -13.92
N GLN A 10 10.64 2.91 -13.87
CA GLN A 10 9.84 4.08 -13.48
C GLN A 10 8.62 4.29 -14.39
N ASN A 11 8.78 4.11 -15.71
CA ASN A 11 7.67 4.25 -16.64
C ASN A 11 6.60 3.17 -16.45
N SER A 12 6.99 1.91 -16.19
CA SER A 12 6.04 0.82 -15.93
C SER A 12 5.24 1.03 -14.64
N PHE A 13 5.86 1.57 -13.58
CA PHE A 13 5.14 1.95 -12.36
C PHE A 13 4.23 3.16 -12.58
N ARG A 14 4.70 4.16 -13.33
CA ARG A 14 3.92 5.36 -13.64
C ARG A 14 2.64 5.03 -14.44
N GLN A 15 2.69 4.07 -15.36
CA GLN A 15 1.49 3.61 -16.10
C GLN A 15 0.38 3.04 -15.19
N GLN A 16 0.75 2.53 -14.02
CA GLN A 16 -0.20 1.92 -13.08
C GLN A 16 -0.62 2.89 -11.96
N ALA A 17 0.06 4.05 -11.86
CA ALA A 17 -0.10 5.01 -10.77
C ALA A 17 -1.57 5.43 -10.57
N ASP A 18 -2.25 5.78 -11.66
CA ASP A 18 -3.64 6.26 -11.63
C ASP A 18 -4.64 5.17 -11.18
N ARG A 19 -4.23 3.89 -11.22
CA ARG A 19 -5.10 2.75 -10.90
C ARG A 19 -4.84 2.16 -9.52
N PHE A 20 -3.78 2.54 -8.82
CA PHE A 20 -3.48 1.97 -7.49
C PHE A 20 -4.56 2.28 -6.45
N GLU A 21 -5.34 3.33 -6.64
CA GLU A 21 -6.48 3.70 -5.78
C GLU A 21 -7.81 3.06 -6.24
N SER A 22 -7.80 2.26 -7.31
CA SER A 22 -9.01 1.63 -7.86
C SER A 22 -9.66 0.71 -6.83
N PRO A 23 -10.94 0.88 -6.48
CA PRO A 23 -11.61 0.06 -5.45
C PRO A 23 -11.80 -1.41 -5.87
N THR A 24 -11.42 -1.79 -7.08
CA THR A 24 -11.44 -3.19 -7.54
C THR A 24 -10.18 -3.96 -7.15
N LEU A 25 -9.10 -3.28 -6.73
CA LEU A 25 -7.88 -3.94 -6.29
C LEU A 25 -7.97 -4.29 -4.79
N THR A 26 -7.45 -5.46 -4.44
CA THR A 26 -7.52 -6.03 -3.08
C THR A 26 -7.08 -5.06 -1.98
N LEU A 27 -6.02 -4.27 -2.21
CA LEU A 27 -5.43 -3.37 -1.21
C LEU A 27 -6.08 -1.98 -1.16
N SER A 28 -6.98 -1.64 -2.08
CA SER A 28 -7.77 -0.39 -2.07
C SER A 28 -9.26 -0.67 -1.80
N ARG A 29 -9.63 -1.96 -1.68
CA ARG A 29 -10.93 -2.41 -1.22
C ARG A 29 -11.08 -2.14 0.27
N ARG A 30 -12.02 -1.25 0.61
CA ARG A 30 -12.26 -0.79 1.98
C ARG A 30 -12.64 -1.93 2.92
N ASP A 31 -13.49 -2.85 2.48
CA ASP A 31 -13.93 -4.01 3.27
C ASP A 31 -12.74 -4.90 3.65
N TYR A 32 -11.82 -5.12 2.71
CA TYR A 32 -10.64 -5.95 2.94
C TYR A 32 -9.61 -5.26 3.82
N LEU A 33 -9.35 -3.97 3.58
CA LEU A 33 -8.47 -3.17 4.44
C LEU A 33 -8.99 -3.13 5.88
N GLN A 34 -10.29 -2.92 6.08
CA GLN A 34 -10.89 -2.92 7.40
C GLN A 34 -10.72 -4.29 8.09
N TRP A 35 -11.03 -5.38 7.40
CA TRP A 35 -10.83 -6.73 7.94
C TRP A 35 -9.37 -7.01 8.32
N MET A 36 -8.40 -6.62 7.48
CA MET A 36 -6.97 -6.78 7.78
C MET A 36 -6.60 -5.99 9.05
N VAL A 37 -7.03 -4.74 9.12
CA VAL A 37 -6.78 -3.83 10.24
C VAL A 37 -7.43 -4.34 11.53
N GLU A 38 -8.61 -4.93 11.49
CA GLU A 38 -9.27 -5.50 12.68
C GLU A 38 -8.60 -6.80 13.16
N THR A 39 -7.96 -7.55 12.25
CA THR A 39 -7.35 -8.84 12.56
C THR A 39 -5.93 -8.71 13.13
N ILE A 40 -5.20 -7.65 12.81
CA ILE A 40 -3.82 -7.44 13.29
C ILE A 40 -3.85 -6.99 14.77
N PRO A 41 -3.32 -7.80 15.72
CA PRO A 41 -3.22 -7.38 17.11
C PRO A 41 -2.29 -6.17 17.24
N ARG A 42 -2.77 -5.08 17.85
CA ARG A 42 -1.96 -3.87 18.09
C ARG A 42 -2.42 -3.12 19.34
N SER A 43 -1.49 -2.35 19.88
CA SER A 43 -1.68 -1.28 20.86
C SER A 43 -1.29 0.08 20.26
N PRO A 44 -1.65 1.21 20.88
CA PRO A 44 -1.27 2.55 20.40
C PRO A 44 0.25 2.73 20.18
N ASP A 45 1.09 2.03 20.93
CA ASP A 45 2.56 2.12 20.85
C ASP A 45 3.18 1.09 19.89
N THR A 46 2.36 0.37 19.12
CA THR A 46 2.85 -0.68 18.22
C THR A 46 3.56 -0.09 17.00
N LEU A 47 4.83 -0.46 16.82
CA LEU A 47 5.61 -0.15 15.62
C LEU A 47 5.35 -1.20 14.55
N VAL A 48 5.01 -0.75 13.33
CA VAL A 48 4.69 -1.64 12.19
C VAL A 48 5.67 -1.41 11.05
N LEU A 49 6.11 -2.51 10.43
CA LEU A 49 6.87 -2.51 9.18
C LEU A 49 5.98 -3.06 8.05
N ASP A 50 5.56 -2.20 7.12
CA ASP A 50 4.81 -2.58 5.92
C ASP A 50 5.78 -2.87 4.76
N VAL A 51 6.07 -4.15 4.55
CA VAL A 51 7.04 -4.60 3.55
C VAL A 51 6.41 -4.51 2.16
N ALA A 52 7.12 -3.84 1.24
CA ALA A 52 6.65 -3.61 -0.13
C ALA A 52 5.29 -2.88 -0.19
N ALA A 53 5.10 -1.91 0.71
CA ALA A 53 3.86 -1.16 0.91
C ALA A 53 3.27 -0.51 -0.36
N GLY A 54 4.07 -0.30 -1.42
CA GLY A 54 3.61 0.35 -2.64
C GLY A 54 3.05 1.74 -2.35
N THR A 55 1.77 1.96 -2.63
CA THR A 55 1.07 3.22 -2.31
C THR A 55 0.71 3.39 -0.83
N GLY A 56 0.98 2.40 0.02
CA GLY A 56 0.83 2.51 1.47
C GLY A 56 -0.60 2.43 1.97
N HIS A 57 -1.51 1.74 1.25
CA HIS A 57 -2.91 1.62 1.66
C HIS A 57 -3.10 1.03 3.05
N LEU A 58 -2.43 -0.09 3.34
CA LEU A 58 -2.48 -0.73 4.65
C LEU A 58 -1.82 0.13 5.72
N SER A 59 -0.62 0.67 5.43
CA SER A 59 0.05 1.64 6.30
C SER A 59 -0.85 2.81 6.71
N ARG A 60 -1.55 3.44 5.76
CA ARG A 60 -2.48 4.54 6.04
C ARG A 60 -3.65 4.09 6.90
N ALA A 61 -4.25 2.93 6.59
CA ALA A 61 -5.36 2.41 7.34
C ALA A 61 -4.99 2.08 8.81
N LEU A 62 -3.79 1.52 9.03
CA LEU A 62 -3.24 1.26 10.37
C LEU A 62 -2.95 2.56 11.13
N ALA A 63 -2.41 3.59 10.48
CA ALA A 63 -2.14 4.88 11.11
C ALA A 63 -3.41 5.66 11.51
N SER A 64 -4.54 5.42 10.81
CA SER A 64 -5.81 6.13 11.02
C SER A 64 -6.62 5.62 12.23
N THR A 65 -6.15 4.56 12.90
CA THR A 65 -6.85 3.92 14.03
C THR A 65 -6.25 4.28 15.40
N VAL A 66 -5.41 5.33 15.45
CA VAL A 66 -4.89 5.95 16.69
C VAL A 66 -5.60 7.26 16.95
#